data_AF-A0A7W0EZR1-F1
#
_entry.id   AF-A0A7W0EZR1-F1
#
_cell.length_a   1.000
_cell.length_b   1.000
_cell.length_c   1.000
_cell.angle_alpha   90.00
_cell.angle_beta   90.00
_cell.angle_gamma   90.00
#
_symmetry.space_group_name_H-M   'P 1'
#
loop_
_entity.id
_entity.type
_entity.pdbx_description
1 polymer ?
#
loop_
_entity_poly.entity_id
_entity_poly.type
_entity_poly.pdbx_seq_one_letter_code
_entity_poly.pdbx_strand_id
1 'polypeptide(L)' 'GSLKTERVFFSNYMTREAAKRDIVDYIEMFYNSNRRHSYLGYLSPKGFEESWILKKAA' A
#
# COMPACT_ATOMS: atom_id res chain seq x y z
N GLY A 1 3.95 -8.12 6.57
CA GLY A 1 3.48 -9.30 5.84
C GLY A 1 3.35 -9.02 4.37
N SER A 2 2.57 -9.84 3.66
CA SER A 2 2.34 -9.77 2.21
C SER A 2 0.88 -9.46 1.89
N LEU A 3 0.59 -8.94 0.69
CA LEU A 3 -0.79 -8.77 0.19
C LEU A 3 -1.61 -10.06 0.33
N LYS A 4 -1.00 -11.20 0.00
CA LYS A 4 -1.66 -12.51 0.06
C LYS A 4 -2.14 -12.81 1.47
N THR A 5 -1.31 -12.59 2.48
CA THR A 5 -1.64 -12.89 3.89
C THR A 5 -2.51 -11.81 4.54
N GLU A 6 -2.29 -10.54 4.21
CA GLU A 6 -2.94 -9.41 4.88
C GLU A 6 -4.32 -9.09 4.30
N ARG A 7 -4.57 -9.41 3.02
CA ARG A 7 -5.85 -9.08 2.36
C ARG A 7 -6.55 -10.28 1.73
N VAL A 8 -5.83 -11.09 0.96
CA VAL A 8 -6.46 -12.11 0.10
C VAL A 8 -6.83 -13.38 0.88
N PHE A 9 -6.04 -13.79 1.86
CA PHE A 9 -6.20 -15.09 2.55
C PHE A 9 -7.54 -15.25 3.27
N PHE A 10 -8.13 -14.16 3.76
CA PHE A 10 -9.40 -14.15 4.46
C PHE A 10 -10.58 -13.65 3.60
N SER A 11 -10.35 -13.48 2.29
CA SER A 11 -11.33 -12.89 1.37
C SER A 11 -11.80 -13.92 0.34
N ASN A 12 -13.12 -14.08 0.21
CA ASN A 12 -13.73 -14.88 -0.85
C ASN A 12 -14.36 -13.96 -1.90
N TYR A 13 -13.74 -13.86 -3.07
CA TYR A 13 -14.23 -13.03 -4.16
C TYR A 13 -15.14 -13.83 -5.09
N MET A 14 -16.34 -13.33 -5.35
CA MET A 14 -17.30 -13.96 -6.27
C MET A 14 -16.90 -13.79 -7.74
N THR A 15 -16.19 -12.70 -8.06
CA THR A 15 -15.71 -12.41 -9.42
C THR A 15 -14.28 -11.90 -9.41
N ARG A 16 -13.61 -12.02 -10.56
CA ARG A 16 -12.26 -11.49 -10.74
C ARG A 16 -12.23 -9.97 -10.63
N GLU A 17 -13.28 -9.31 -11.08
CA GLU A 17 -13.44 -7.85 -11.03
C GLU A 17 -13.58 -7.35 -9.59
N ALA A 18 -14.26 -8.12 -8.72
CA ALA A 18 -14.33 -7.83 -7.30
C ALA A 18 -12.94 -7.95 -6.65
N ALA A 19 -12.20 -9.01 -6.94
CA ALA A 19 -10.83 -9.18 -6.44
C ALA A 19 -9.90 -8.05 -6.92
N LYS A 20 -9.98 -7.65 -8.19
CA LYS A 20 -9.18 -6.55 -8.75
C LYS A 20 -9.45 -5.23 -8.02
N ARG A 21 -10.73 -4.86 -7.84
CA ARG A 21 -11.09 -3.63 -7.15
C ARG A 21 -10.58 -3.62 -5.71
N ASP A 22 -10.75 -4.73 -5.00
CA ASP A 22 -10.27 -4.88 -3.62
C ASP A 22 -8.73 -4.75 -3.51
N ILE A 23 -8.00 -5.39 -4.42
CA ILE A 23 -6.53 -5.32 -4.44
C ILE A 23 -6.05 -3.91 -4.76
N VAL A 24 -6.67 -3.23 -5.74
CA VAL A 24 -6.33 -1.84 -6.09
C VAL A 24 -6.59 -0.92 -4.91
N ASP A 25 -7.75 -1.04 -4.27
CA ASP A 25 -8.10 -0.27 -3.08
C ASP A 25 -7.07 -0.49 -1.95
N TYR A 26 -6.73 -1.75 -1.67
CA TYR A 26 -5.70 -2.06 -0.67
C TYR A 26 -4.34 -1.44 -1.04
N ILE A 27 -3.90 -1.50 -2.30
CA ILE A 27 -2.62 -0.94 -2.72
C ILE A 27 -2.60 0.58 -2.56
N GLU A 28 -3.62 1.27 -3.08
CA GLU A 28 -3.62 2.74 -3.11
C GLU A 28 -3.97 3.34 -1.75
N MET A 29 -5.08 2.90 -1.16
CA MET A 29 -5.65 3.52 0.03
C MET A 29 -4.92 3.08 1.30
N PHE A 30 -4.41 1.86 1.36
CA PHE A 30 -3.73 1.36 2.56
C PHE A 30 -2.22 1.23 2.38
N TYR A 31 -1.75 0.44 1.41
CA TYR A 31 -0.34 0.09 1.29
C TYR A 31 0.53 1.32 0.98
N ASN A 32 0.23 2.04 -0.10
CA ASN A 32 1.02 3.20 -0.53
C ASN A 32 0.82 4.39 0.40
N SER A 33 -0.43 4.62 0.84
CA SER A 33 -0.77 5.81 1.63
C SER A 33 -0.41 5.69 3.11
N ASN A 34 -0.64 4.53 3.74
CA ASN A 34 -0.64 4.39 5.19
C ASN A 34 0.37 3.37 5.75
N ARG A 35 0.73 2.33 5.00
CA ARG A 35 1.56 1.24 5.53
C ARG A 35 2.98 1.69 5.82
N ARG A 36 3.36 1.69 7.09
CA ARG A 36 4.71 2.07 7.52
C ARG A 36 5.70 0.96 7.22
N HIS A 37 6.87 1.33 6.70
CA HIS A 37 7.93 0.38 6.38
C HIS A 37 9.21 0.71 7.16
N SER A 38 9.76 -0.26 7.89
CA SER A 38 10.96 -0.05 8.72
C SER A 38 12.17 0.40 7.89
N TYR A 39 12.34 -0.19 6.69
CA TYR A 39 13.36 0.24 5.72
C TYR A 39 13.22 1.70 5.27
N LEU A 40 11.99 2.26 5.26
CA LEU A 40 11.73 3.65 4.90
C LEU A 40 11.75 4.59 6.11
N GLY A 41 12.39 4.20 7.22
CA GLY A 41 12.40 4.98 8.46
C GLY A 41 11.02 5.07 9.12
N TYR A 42 10.21 4.03 8.97
CA TYR A 42 8.82 3.99 9.42
C TYR A 42 7.92 5.04 8.78
N LEU A 43 8.22 5.49 7.55
CA LEU A 43 7.30 6.23 6.70
C LEU A 43 6.46 5.27 5.84
N SER A 44 5.33 5.76 5.35
CA SER A 44 4.62 5.10 4.25
C SER A 44 5.37 5.32 2.93
N PRO A 45 5.17 4.47 1.90
CA PRO A 45 5.76 4.70 0.58
C PRO A 45 5.52 6.11 0.05
N LYS A 46 4.26 6.58 0.11
CA LYS A 46 3.90 7.94 -0.28
C LYS A 46 4.65 9.00 0.54
N GLY A 47 4.64 8.88 1.88
CA GLY A 47 5.34 9.84 2.75
C GLY A 47 6.86 9.85 2.53
N PHE A 48 7.44 8.71 2.18
CA PHE A 48 8.85 8.63 1.81
C PHE A 48 9.12 9.40 0.51
N GLU A 49 8.33 9.18 -0.55
CA GLU A 49 8.44 9.91 -1.81
C GLU A 49 8.26 11.42 -1.63
N GLU A 50 7.26 11.86 -0.87
CA GLU A 50 7.04 13.28 -0.54
C GLU A 50 8.25 13.89 0.18
N SER A 51 8.81 13.18 1.16
CA SER A 51 10.02 13.63 1.87
C SER A 51 11.23 13.75 0.93
N TRP A 52 11.32 12.87 -0.06
CA TRP A 52 12.39 12.87 -1.07
C TRP A 52 12.25 14.02 -2.05
N ILE A 53 11.02 14.31 -2.49
CA ILE A 53 10.71 15.45 -3.36
C ILE A 53 11.04 16.77 -2.65
N LEU A 54 10.63 16.93 -1.39
CA LEU A 54 10.94 18.12 -0.58
C LEU A 54 12.45 18.34 -0.43
N LYS A 55 13.22 17.28 -0.20
CA LYS A 55 14.69 17.36 -0.12
C LYS A 55 15.36 17.72 -1.44
N LYS A 56 14.76 17.35 -2.57
CA LYS A 56 15.28 17.73 -3.91
C LYS A 56 14.97 19.18 -4.28
N ALA A 57 13.90 19.74 -3.72
CA ALA A 57 13.46 21.10 -4.02
C ALA A 57 14.15 22.18 -3.15
N ALA A 58 14.83 21.77 -2.08
CA ALA A 58 15.64 22.62 -1.19
C ALA A 58 17.11 22.66 -1.62
#